data_AF-A0A655PYK7-F1
#
_entry.id   AF-A0A655PYK7-F1
#
_cell.length_a   1.000
_cell.length_b   1.000
_cell.length_c   1.000
_cell.angle_alpha   90.00
_cell.angle_beta   90.00
_cell.angle_gamma   90.00
#
_symmetry.space_group_name_H-M   'P 1'
#
loop_
_entity.id
_entity.type
_entity.pdbx_description
1 polymer ?
#
loop_
_entity_poly.entity_id
_entity_poly.type
_entity_poly.pdbx_seq_one_letter_code
_entity_poly.pdbx_strand_id
1 'polypeptide(L)'
;MNLVDIRPFCIDLSHAFTFIVDRVHYAARQNRGNIMARTAAALHILVKHKEQADDILAQLKKGAKFHVLAKKYSTCPSGKKGGDLGEFRQGQMVPAFDKACFQGEVLTPQLVKTKFGWHVVKVLYRT
;
A
#
# COMPACT_ATOMS: atom_id res chain seq x y z
N MET A 1 78.55 -24.50 -6.33
CA MET A 1 78.12 -23.39 -5.45
C MET A 1 76.93 -22.69 -6.08
N ASN A 2 75.80 -22.65 -5.36
CA ASN A 2 74.77 -21.59 -5.30
C ASN A 2 73.45 -22.27 -4.86
N LEU A 3 73.12 -22.31 -3.57
CA LEU A 3 72.57 -21.28 -2.67
C LEU A 3 71.03 -21.39 -2.59
N VAL A 4 70.57 -21.77 -1.38
CA VAL A 4 69.33 -21.40 -0.65
C VAL A 4 67.99 -21.54 -1.39
N ASP A 5 67.07 -22.44 -1.05
CA ASP A 5 66.49 -22.84 0.24
C ASP A 5 65.66 -21.75 0.95
N ILE A 6 64.47 -22.18 1.39
CA ILE A 6 63.58 -21.63 2.42
C ILE A 6 62.78 -20.34 2.10
N ARG A 7 61.45 -20.51 1.98
CA ARG A 7 60.42 -19.46 2.12
C ARG A 7 60.47 -18.82 3.51
N PRO A 8 60.16 -17.53 3.64
CA PRO A 8 58.88 -17.22 4.30
C PRO A 8 58.16 -16.08 3.56
N PHE A 9 56.90 -16.24 3.16
CA PHE A 9 55.75 -15.82 3.98
C PHE A 9 56.05 -14.53 4.77
N CYS A 10 56.14 -13.42 4.06
CA CYS A 10 56.04 -12.10 4.64
C CYS A 10 54.87 -11.37 3.97
N ILE A 11 54.03 -10.83 4.83
CA ILE A 11 52.69 -10.36 4.58
C ILE A 11 52.81 -8.90 4.14
N ASP A 12 52.45 -8.57 2.91
CA ASP A 12 52.15 -7.18 2.56
C ASP A 12 50.66 -6.92 2.80
N LEU A 13 50.40 -6.54 4.05
CA LEU A 13 49.11 -6.09 4.58
C LEU A 13 48.83 -4.65 4.16
N SER A 14 48.81 -4.36 2.87
CA SER A 14 48.21 -3.12 2.37
C SER A 14 48.06 -3.19 0.87
N HIS A 15 46.82 -3.01 0.41
CA HIS A 15 46.35 -2.91 -0.97
C HIS A 15 45.57 -4.12 -1.48
N ALA A 16 44.37 -3.79 -1.93
CA ALA A 16 43.44 -4.61 -2.70
C ALA A 16 42.69 -5.67 -1.90
N PHE A 17 41.58 -5.27 -1.28
CA PHE A 17 40.30 -5.76 -1.81
C PHE A 17 39.13 -4.88 -1.38
N THR A 18 38.64 -4.14 -2.37
CA THR A 18 37.48 -3.27 -2.42
C THR A 18 36.19 -4.04 -2.17
N PHE A 19 35.89 -4.43 -0.92
CA PHE A 19 34.66 -5.16 -0.58
C PHE A 19 34.26 -4.89 0.88
N ILE A 20 33.79 -3.68 1.20
CA ILE A 20 32.82 -3.32 2.27
C ILE A 20 32.32 -1.89 1.93
N VAL A 21 31.63 -1.75 0.80
CA VAL A 21 30.74 -0.61 0.54
C VAL A 21 29.39 -1.15 0.05
N ASP A 22 28.87 -2.17 0.73
CA ASP A 22 27.71 -2.93 0.24
C ASP A 22 26.53 -2.98 1.23
N ARG A 23 26.35 -1.95 2.08
CA ARG A 23 25.16 -1.90 2.96
C ARG A 23 24.63 -0.54 3.39
N VAL A 24 25.09 0.57 2.81
CA VAL A 24 24.54 1.92 3.09
C VAL A 24 23.84 2.54 1.86
N HIS A 25 23.62 1.77 0.79
CA HIS A 25 22.81 2.20 -0.36
C HIS A 25 21.39 1.59 -0.36
N TYR A 26 20.82 1.33 0.82
CA TYR A 26 19.43 0.88 0.97
C TYR A 26 18.53 2.02 1.48
N ALA A 27 18.27 3.00 0.62
CA ALA A 27 17.06 3.85 0.59
C ALA A 27 17.39 5.23 0.02
N ALA A 28 17.24 5.38 -1.31
CA ALA A 28 16.79 6.61 -1.97
C ALA A 28 17.25 6.66 -3.44
N ARG A 29 17.05 5.57 -4.19
CA ARG A 29 16.85 5.71 -5.65
C ARG A 29 15.40 5.40 -5.92
N GLN A 30 14.50 6.29 -5.46
CA GLN A 30 13.13 6.25 -5.91
C GLN A 30 13.14 6.58 -7.39
N ASN A 31 12.95 5.51 -8.15
CA ASN A 31 12.78 5.44 -9.57
C ASN A 31 11.94 6.64 -10.05
N ARG A 32 12.59 7.62 -10.69
CA ARG A 32 11.94 8.57 -11.60
C ARG A 32 11.52 7.80 -12.85
N GLY A 33 10.59 6.88 -12.66
CA GLY A 33 9.81 6.29 -13.73
C GLY A 33 8.59 7.15 -13.93
N ASN A 34 8.37 7.58 -15.16
CA ASN A 34 7.15 8.19 -15.64
C ASN A 34 5.96 7.22 -15.43
N ILE A 35 5.42 7.13 -14.21
CA ILE A 35 4.20 6.38 -13.90
C ILE A 35 3.06 7.35 -14.09
N MET A 36 2.31 7.20 -15.19
CA MET A 36 0.99 7.81 -15.37
C MET A 36 0.26 7.75 -14.03
N ALA A 37 0.03 8.91 -13.41
CA ALA A 37 -0.46 8.94 -12.03
C ALA A 37 -1.78 8.18 -11.98
N ARG A 38 -1.75 6.98 -11.41
CA ARG A 38 -2.93 6.12 -11.37
C ARG A 38 -3.97 6.80 -10.50
N THR A 39 -5.12 7.06 -11.08
CA THR A 39 -6.25 7.64 -10.37
C THR A 39 -7.26 6.55 -10.12
N ALA A 40 -7.94 6.62 -8.99
CA ALA A 40 -9.04 5.73 -8.67
C ALA A 40 -10.19 6.54 -8.11
N ALA A 41 -11.40 6.23 -8.55
CA ALA A 41 -12.61 6.69 -7.91
C ALA A 41 -13.17 5.56 -7.07
N ALA A 42 -13.38 5.80 -5.78
CA ALA A 42 -13.93 4.80 -4.88
C ALA A 42 -14.93 5.41 -3.90
N LEU A 43 -15.88 4.57 -3.50
CA LEU A 43 -16.77 4.81 -2.39
C LEU A 43 -16.21 4.10 -1.16
N HIS A 44 -16.30 4.71 0.01
CA HIS A 44 -15.97 4.05 1.27
C HIS A 44 -17.02 4.25 2.37
N ILE A 45 -17.04 3.32 3.32
CA ILE A 45 -17.79 3.44 4.57
C ILE A 45 -16.83 3.11 5.69
N LEU A 46 -16.60 4.08 6.58
CA LEU A 46 -15.80 3.88 7.79
C LEU A 46 -16.71 3.48 8.94
N VAL A 47 -16.47 2.31 9.52
CA VAL A 47 -17.12 1.82 10.73
C VAL A 47 -16.08 1.44 11.78
N LYS A 48 -16.43 1.56 13.07
CA LYS A 48 -15.52 1.22 14.17
C LYS A 48 -15.47 -0.30 14.42
N HIS A 49 -16.61 -0.97 14.29
CA HIS A 49 -16.76 -2.38 14.62
C HIS A 49 -16.70 -3.26 13.37
N LYS A 50 -16.03 -4.41 13.48
CA LYS A 50 -15.94 -5.39 12.39
C LYS A 50 -17.33 -5.94 12.02
N GLU A 51 -18.14 -6.24 13.04
CA GLU A 51 -19.52 -6.76 12.87
C GLU A 51 -20.38 -5.84 12.00
N GLN A 52 -20.25 -4.53 12.16
CA GLN A 52 -20.95 -3.56 11.32
C GLN A 52 -20.47 -3.62 9.87
N ALA A 53 -19.18 -3.83 9.64
CA ALA A 53 -18.62 -3.95 8.31
C ALA A 53 -19.10 -5.23 7.62
N ASP A 54 -19.15 -6.34 8.35
CA ASP A 54 -19.69 -7.61 7.88
C ASP A 54 -21.20 -7.53 7.57
N ASP A 55 -21.98 -6.85 8.41
CA ASP A 55 -23.40 -6.62 8.18
C ASP A 55 -23.64 -5.76 6.92
N ILE A 56 -22.86 -4.69 6.73
CA ILE A 56 -22.89 -3.87 5.50
C ILE A 56 -22.57 -4.73 4.28
N LEU A 57 -21.55 -5.59 4.36
CA LEU A 57 -21.18 -6.48 3.25
C LEU A 57 -22.33 -7.46 2.92
N ALA A 58 -22.99 -8.00 3.93
CA ALA A 58 -24.16 -8.86 3.76
C ALA A 58 -25.34 -8.11 3.12
N GLN A 59 -25.60 -6.87 3.53
CA GLN A 59 -26.64 -6.02 2.93
C GLN A 59 -26.30 -5.67 1.47
N LEU A 60 -25.04 -5.37 1.16
CA LEU A 60 -24.59 -5.11 -0.21
C LEU A 60 -24.78 -6.34 -1.11
N LYS A 61 -24.52 -7.56 -0.60
CA LYS A 61 -24.80 -8.82 -1.31
C LYS A 61 -26.30 -9.03 -1.58
N LYS A 62 -27.16 -8.54 -0.69
CA LYS A 62 -28.63 -8.57 -0.86
C LYS A 62 -29.16 -7.50 -1.84
N GLY A 63 -28.30 -6.64 -2.38
CA GLY A 63 -28.69 -5.58 -3.32
C GLY A 63 -29.01 -4.23 -2.66
N ALA A 64 -28.61 -4.01 -1.41
CA ALA A 64 -28.77 -2.71 -0.77
C ALA A 64 -27.93 -1.62 -1.46
N LYS A 65 -28.43 -0.38 -1.45
CA LYS A 65 -27.73 0.77 -2.04
C LYS A 65 -26.60 1.26 -1.13
N PHE A 66 -25.37 1.27 -1.65
CA PHE A 66 -24.17 1.70 -0.91
C PHE A 66 -24.31 3.10 -0.31
N HIS A 67 -24.89 4.05 -1.05
CA HIS A 67 -25.11 5.42 -0.58
C HIS A 67 -25.95 5.48 0.71
N VAL A 68 -26.97 4.63 0.84
CA VAL A 68 -27.87 4.62 2.00
C VAL A 68 -27.13 4.11 3.23
N LEU A 69 -26.38 3.02 3.06
CA LEU A 69 -25.54 2.43 4.11
C LEU A 69 -24.43 3.40 4.52
N ALA A 70 -23.81 4.07 3.56
CA ALA A 70 -22.80 5.08 3.84
C ALA A 70 -23.37 6.25 4.64
N LYS A 71 -24.57 6.76 4.33
CA LYS A 71 -25.21 7.82 5.11
C LYS A 71 -25.56 7.38 6.54
N LYS A 72 -25.92 6.10 6.72
CA LYS A 72 -26.37 5.55 8.00
C LYS A 72 -25.22 5.13 8.91
N TYR A 73 -24.17 4.53 8.36
CA TYR A 73 -23.10 3.88 9.13
C TYR A 73 -21.74 4.58 9.01
N SER A 74 -21.50 5.42 8.00
CA SER A 74 -20.18 6.04 7.82
C SER A 74 -19.91 7.06 8.93
N THR A 75 -18.79 6.87 9.61
CA THR A 75 -18.28 7.81 10.63
C THR A 75 -17.44 8.93 10.00
N CYS A 76 -17.21 8.88 8.67
CA CYS A 76 -16.43 9.89 7.96
C CYS A 76 -17.35 11.05 7.52
N PRO A 77 -16.88 12.32 7.46
CA PRO A 77 -17.65 13.44 6.91
C PRO A 77 -18.14 13.20 5.47
N SER A 78 -17.45 12.36 4.69
CA SER A 78 -17.86 11.89 3.36
C SER A 78 -19.15 11.05 3.37
N GLY A 79 -19.58 10.54 4.53
CA GLY A 79 -20.86 9.86 4.70
C GLY A 79 -22.05 10.70 4.21
N LYS A 80 -21.98 12.04 4.36
CA LYS A 80 -23.02 12.96 3.85
C LYS A 80 -23.19 12.89 2.33
N LYS A 81 -22.09 12.63 1.60
CA LYS A 81 -22.07 12.43 0.14
C LYS A 81 -22.32 10.96 -0.26
N GLY A 82 -22.81 10.12 0.66
CA GLY A 82 -23.01 8.70 0.37
C GLY A 82 -21.71 7.90 0.32
N GLY A 83 -20.66 8.36 1.01
CA GLY A 83 -19.37 7.66 1.08
C GLY A 83 -18.48 7.88 -0.13
N ASP A 84 -18.82 8.80 -1.02
CA ASP A 84 -18.03 9.14 -2.19
C ASP A 84 -16.79 9.98 -1.80
N LEU A 85 -15.59 9.49 -2.12
CA LEU A 85 -14.35 10.28 -1.97
C LEU A 85 -13.96 11.04 -3.25
N GLY A 86 -14.67 10.83 -4.34
CA GLY A 86 -14.30 11.29 -5.66
C GLY A 86 -13.08 10.54 -6.20
N GLU A 87 -12.39 11.20 -7.13
CA GLU A 87 -11.17 10.70 -7.74
C GLU A 87 -9.96 11.10 -6.90
N PHE A 88 -9.14 10.10 -6.55
CA PHE A 88 -7.89 10.31 -5.83
C PHE A 88 -6.72 9.65 -6.56
N ARG A 89 -5.53 10.20 -6.34
CA ARG A 89 -4.28 9.69 -6.93
C ARG A 89 -3.63 8.68 -6.00
N GLN A 90 -2.87 7.76 -6.56
CA GLN A 90 -2.06 6.83 -5.79
C GLN A 90 -1.17 7.56 -4.78
N GLY A 91 -1.23 7.15 -3.51
CA GLY A 91 -0.45 7.73 -2.41
C GLY A 91 -1.08 8.95 -1.72
N GLN A 92 -2.26 9.41 -2.13
CA GLN A 92 -3.03 10.44 -1.40
C GLN A 92 -3.71 9.88 -0.13
N MET A 93 -3.94 8.57 -0.08
CA MET A 93 -4.62 7.89 1.02
C MET A 93 -3.69 6.97 1.81
N VAL A 94 -4.19 6.45 2.93
CA VAL A 94 -3.42 5.52 3.76
C VAL A 94 -2.93 4.33 2.94
N PRO A 95 -1.69 3.85 3.13
CA PRO A 95 -1.08 2.85 2.24
C PRO A 95 -1.89 1.56 2.13
N ALA A 96 -2.59 1.16 3.19
CA ALA A 96 -3.46 -0.02 3.19
C ALA A 96 -4.69 0.16 2.28
N PHE A 97 -5.29 1.35 2.29
CA PHE A 97 -6.44 1.68 1.43
C PHE A 97 -6.03 1.80 -0.03
N ASP A 98 -4.91 2.48 -0.28
CA ASP A 98 -4.32 2.64 -1.60
C ASP A 98 -4.04 1.29 -2.24
N LYS A 99 -3.34 0.40 -1.51
CA LYS A 99 -3.11 -0.98 -1.97
C LYS A 99 -4.41 -1.72 -2.27
N ALA A 100 -5.41 -1.64 -1.39
CA ALA A 100 -6.69 -2.30 -1.63
C ALA A 100 -7.42 -1.75 -2.88
N CYS A 101 -7.37 -0.44 -3.13
CA CYS A 101 -8.01 0.15 -4.31
C CYS A 101 -7.29 -0.17 -5.62
N PHE A 102 -5.95 -0.15 -5.60
CA PHE A 102 -5.14 -0.36 -6.80
C PHE A 102 -4.82 -1.83 -7.09
N GLN A 103 -4.78 -2.69 -6.07
CA GLN A 103 -4.55 -4.15 -6.22
C GLN A 103 -5.85 -4.95 -6.19
N GLY A 104 -6.90 -4.43 -5.55
CA GLY A 104 -8.18 -5.11 -5.44
C GLY A 104 -8.97 -5.17 -6.74
N GLU A 105 -10.08 -5.88 -6.68
CA GLU A 105 -11.04 -6.02 -7.77
C GLU A 105 -11.91 -4.75 -7.88
N VAL A 106 -12.07 -4.27 -9.11
CA VAL A 106 -12.95 -3.13 -9.39
C VAL A 106 -14.41 -3.58 -9.26
N LEU A 107 -15.31 -2.67 -8.88
CA LEU A 107 -16.75 -2.88 -8.66
C LEU A 107 -17.14 -3.79 -7.50
N THR A 108 -16.19 -4.42 -6.81
CA THR A 108 -16.46 -5.27 -5.65
C THR A 108 -16.24 -4.52 -4.33
N PRO A 109 -17.13 -4.70 -3.33
CA PRO A 109 -16.92 -4.15 -2.00
C PRO A 109 -15.89 -5.00 -1.24
N GLN A 110 -14.76 -4.39 -0.89
CA GLN A 110 -13.68 -5.00 -0.12
C GLN A 110 -13.60 -4.42 1.30
N LEU A 111 -13.18 -5.24 2.26
CA LEU A 111 -12.95 -4.82 3.64
C LEU A 111 -11.48 -4.50 3.86
N VAL A 112 -11.20 -3.29 4.32
CA VAL A 112 -9.84 -2.82 4.60
C VAL A 112 -9.77 -2.39 6.05
N LYS A 113 -8.88 -3.02 6.82
CA LYS A 113 -8.60 -2.60 8.20
C LYS A 113 -7.54 -1.51 8.21
N THR A 114 -7.80 -0.42 8.91
CA THR A 114 -6.82 0.64 9.15
C THR A 114 -6.78 1.02 10.63
N LYS A 115 -5.95 2.00 10.99
CA LYS A 115 -5.89 2.54 12.35
C LYS A 115 -7.19 3.23 12.79
N PHE A 116 -8.02 3.68 11.85
CA PHE A 116 -9.30 4.35 12.14
C PHE A 116 -10.46 3.37 12.36
N GLY A 117 -10.29 2.10 11.98
CA GLY A 117 -11.32 1.08 12.05
C GLY A 117 -11.39 0.23 10.77
N TRP A 118 -12.61 -0.15 10.40
CA TRP A 118 -12.90 -0.96 9.23
C TRP A 118 -13.49 -0.08 8.12
N HIS A 119 -12.90 -0.20 6.94
CA HIS A 119 -13.34 0.50 5.74
C HIS A 119 -13.96 -0.51 4.79
N VAL A 120 -15.22 -0.32 4.44
CA VAL A 120 -15.84 -1.00 3.30
C VAL A 120 -15.57 -0.15 2.08
N VAL A 121 -14.79 -0.63 1.12
CA VAL A 121 -14.34 0.14 -0.05
C VAL A 121 -14.92 -0.47 -1.31
N LYS A 122 -15.52 0.33 -2.17
CA LYS A 122 -16.00 -0.08 -3.50
C LYS A 122 -15.35 0.81 -4.54
N VAL A 123 -14.41 0.25 -5.30
CA VAL A 123 -13.76 0.96 -6.40
C VAL A 123 -14.72 1.01 -7.59
N LEU A 124 -14.98 2.20 -8.13
CA LEU A 124 -15.84 2.39 -9.29
C LEU A 124 -15.05 2.22 -10.59
N TYR A 125 -13.96 2.98 -10.72
CA TYR A 125 -13.03 2.89 -11.83
C TYR A 125 -11.62 3.28 -11.39
N ARG A 126 -10.63 2.87 -12.17
CA ARG A 126 -9.22 3.24 -12.01
C ARG A 126 -8.58 3.47 -13.38
N THR A 127 -7.61 4.38 -13.44
CA THR A 127 -6.85 4.77 -14.64
C THR A 127 -5.38 4.40 -14.47
#